data_AF-A0AAE4Z879-F1
#
_entry.id   AF-A0AAE4Z879-F1
#
_cell.length_a   1.000
_cell.length_b   1.000
_cell.length_c   1.000
_cell.angle_alpha   90.00
_cell.angle_beta   90.00
_cell.angle_gamma   90.00
#
_symmetry.space_group_name_H-M   'P 1'
#
loop_
_entity.id
_entity.type
_entity.pdbx_description
1 polymer ?
#
loop_
_entity_poly.entity_id
_entity_poly.type
_entity_poly.pdbx_seq_one_letter_code
_entity_poly.pdbx_strand_id
1 'polypeptide(L)'
;MMMVSLAATGIEAQTRLDMEAGLSHARPPADVEADPATYSLLGGRFIHGPVFGSLFGALALDSHSADWLGGSLGASWQTGGVGVPGFALTGLVTAFTLGDPTPYDAIAGRLVPEARLTLGSQTLVARGAAGIGHSDVVDRSVEPPVSVVSDLWMYGAGLELVTPLSPLGTVQAWAGGEAYNSAAGGYFAASVGASGTLGRGSWDLLTRLWDTPTGTELELGLTLTFGLGPGWRLEGTAGRAAPDPLLGSPAAVDGGLRVIWNPLAGAPSPPLVSALIEGDATVVLFQLVQDDAETVSVIGDFSGWKPVAMERQGELWVARVPLQPGLYHFGFLVDGEWHVPGQAPGRVTDEFGRVNATLVVPDR
;
A
#
# COMPACT_ATOMS: atom_id res chain seq x y z
N MET A 1 12.08 25.39 -32.54
CA MET A 1 10.82 24.61 -32.49
C MET A 1 11.21 23.20 -32.11
N MET A 2 11.31 22.95 -30.81
CA MET A 2 11.90 21.74 -30.24
C MET A 2 10.74 20.93 -29.66
N MET A 3 10.44 19.80 -30.30
CA MET A 3 9.44 18.84 -29.83
C MET A 3 9.88 18.31 -28.47
N VAL A 4 9.15 18.66 -27.42
CA VAL A 4 9.18 17.94 -26.15
C VAL A 4 8.37 16.68 -26.39
N SER A 5 9.06 15.56 -26.57
CA SER A 5 8.44 14.24 -26.49
C SER A 5 7.94 14.05 -25.06
N LEU A 6 6.62 14.12 -24.87
CA LEU A 6 5.97 13.53 -23.69
C LEU A 6 6.10 12.02 -23.84
N ALA A 7 7.21 11.47 -23.36
CA ALA A 7 7.23 10.09 -22.95
C ALA A 7 6.32 9.99 -21.73
N ALA A 8 5.04 9.70 -21.96
CA ALA A 8 4.21 9.05 -20.98
C ALA A 8 5.00 7.80 -20.57
N THR A 9 5.60 7.82 -19.38
CA THR A 9 6.15 6.61 -18.77
C THR A 9 4.99 5.63 -18.72
N GLY A 10 5.03 4.63 -19.61
CA GLY A 10 4.07 3.55 -19.69
C GLY A 10 4.10 2.76 -18.39
N ILE A 11 3.36 3.23 -17.40
CA ILE A 11 2.79 2.36 -16.39
C ILE A 11 1.61 1.74 -17.12
N GLU A 12 1.75 0.50 -17.59
CA GLU A 12 0.58 -0.30 -17.97
C GLU A 12 -0.47 -0.12 -16.87
N ALA A 13 -1.68 0.29 -17.24
CA ALA A 13 -2.72 0.60 -16.28
C ALA A 13 -2.99 -0.66 -15.43
N GLN A 14 -2.38 -0.71 -14.23
CA GLN A 14 -2.60 -1.82 -13.31
C GLN A 14 -4.09 -1.86 -13.00
N THR A 15 -4.72 -2.95 -13.42
CA THR A 15 -6.12 -3.23 -13.12
C THR A 15 -6.14 -4.25 -11.99
N ARG A 16 -6.75 -3.88 -10.89
CA ARG A 16 -6.99 -4.76 -9.74
C ARG A 16 -8.44 -4.66 -9.37
N LEU A 17 -9.05 -5.81 -9.10
CA LEU A 17 -10.38 -5.93 -8.55
C LEU A 17 -10.26 -6.83 -7.33
N ASP A 18 -10.65 -6.36 -6.17
CA ASP A 18 -10.71 -7.14 -4.94
C ASP A 18 -12.18 -7.33 -4.57
N MET A 19 -12.61 -8.57 -4.41
CA MET A 19 -13.90 -8.94 -3.81
C MET A 19 -13.65 -9.33 -2.36
N GLU A 20 -14.44 -8.80 -1.44
CA GLU A 20 -14.19 -8.91 -0.01
C GLU A 20 -15.42 -9.40 0.72
N ALA A 21 -15.23 -10.36 1.63
CA ALA A 21 -16.25 -10.79 2.57
C ALA A 21 -15.61 -10.96 3.95
N GLY A 22 -16.30 -10.54 5.01
CA GLY A 22 -15.70 -10.60 6.34
C GLY A 22 -16.63 -10.24 7.48
N LEU A 23 -16.03 -10.17 8.66
CA LEU A 23 -16.67 -9.75 9.89
C LEU A 23 -15.89 -8.58 10.48
N SER A 24 -16.59 -7.66 11.12
CA SER A 24 -15.99 -6.60 11.93
C SER A 24 -16.73 -6.48 13.26
N HIS A 25 -16.00 -6.12 14.29
CA HIS A 25 -16.52 -5.87 15.63
C HIS A 25 -15.89 -4.59 16.17
N ALA A 26 -16.73 -3.70 16.70
CA ALA A 26 -16.30 -2.46 17.30
C ALA A 26 -16.92 -2.34 18.70
N ARG A 27 -16.11 -1.89 19.66
CA ARG A 27 -16.53 -1.58 21.02
C ARG A 27 -16.29 -0.11 21.31
N PRO A 28 -17.27 0.57 21.94
CA PRO A 28 -17.05 1.93 22.41
C PRO A 28 -15.99 1.97 23.51
N PRO A 29 -15.41 3.15 23.81
CA PRO A 29 -14.51 3.35 24.94
C PRO A 29 -15.17 2.97 26.27
N ALA A 30 -14.34 2.66 27.27
CA ALA A 30 -14.83 2.26 28.59
C ALA A 30 -15.64 3.36 29.31
N ASP A 31 -15.47 4.62 28.91
CA ASP A 31 -16.15 5.80 29.43
C ASP A 31 -17.42 6.19 28.65
N VAL A 32 -17.76 5.46 27.57
CA VAL A 32 -18.98 5.68 26.77
C VAL A 32 -19.93 4.51 26.98
N GLU A 33 -21.12 4.79 27.52
CA GLU A 33 -22.19 3.80 27.70
C GLU A 33 -22.91 3.55 26.37
N ALA A 34 -22.41 2.59 25.59
CA ALA A 34 -23.02 2.14 24.34
C ALA A 34 -22.77 0.63 24.12
N ASP A 35 -23.61 0.00 23.31
CA ASP A 35 -23.46 -1.42 22.97
C ASP A 35 -22.38 -1.63 21.90
N PRO A 36 -21.61 -2.74 21.97
CA PRO A 36 -20.75 -3.17 20.88
C PRO A 36 -21.52 -3.42 19.58
N ALA A 37 -20.93 -3.06 18.45
CA ALA A 37 -21.48 -3.33 17.13
C ALA A 37 -20.73 -4.47 16.44
N THR A 38 -21.46 -5.37 15.78
CA THR A 38 -20.86 -6.45 14.98
C THR A 38 -21.52 -6.51 13.62
N TYR A 39 -20.70 -6.51 12.57
CA TYR A 39 -21.18 -6.52 11.20
C TYR A 39 -20.59 -7.67 10.40
N SER A 40 -21.41 -8.26 9.54
CA SER A 40 -20.93 -8.97 8.37
C SER A 40 -20.80 -8.00 7.20
N LEU A 41 -19.68 -8.08 6.48
CA LEU A 41 -19.32 -7.17 5.39
C LEU A 41 -19.23 -7.94 4.09
N LEU A 42 -19.78 -7.36 3.02
CA LEU A 42 -19.61 -7.83 1.65
C LEU A 42 -19.39 -6.64 0.72
N GLY A 43 -18.42 -6.74 -0.17
CA GLY A 43 -18.17 -5.67 -1.13
C GLY A 43 -16.99 -5.93 -2.02
N GLY A 44 -16.45 -4.84 -2.55
CA GLY A 44 -15.24 -4.90 -3.34
C GLY A 44 -14.59 -3.55 -3.56
N ARG A 45 -13.34 -3.59 -4.02
CA ARG A 45 -12.51 -2.45 -4.37
C ARG A 45 -11.95 -2.65 -5.75
N PHE A 46 -11.79 -1.57 -6.51
CA PHE A 46 -11.10 -1.64 -7.80
C PHE A 46 -10.10 -0.50 -7.94
N ILE A 47 -9.07 -0.76 -8.76
CA ILE A 47 -8.11 0.22 -9.25
C ILE A 47 -7.96 -0.04 -10.74
N HIS A 48 -8.02 1.01 -11.56
CA HIS A 48 -7.71 0.96 -12.98
C HIS A 48 -6.97 2.24 -13.37
N GLY A 49 -5.64 2.14 -13.44
CA GLY A 49 -4.78 3.30 -13.65
C GLY A 49 -4.96 4.34 -12.53
N PRO A 50 -5.32 5.60 -12.83
CA PRO A 50 -5.50 6.65 -11.82
C PRO A 50 -6.82 6.53 -11.05
N VAL A 51 -7.79 5.76 -11.55
CA VAL A 51 -9.14 5.68 -10.99
C VAL A 51 -9.22 4.53 -10.01
N PHE A 52 -9.87 4.75 -8.88
CA PHE A 52 -10.14 3.73 -7.88
C PHE A 52 -11.54 3.90 -7.31
N GLY A 53 -12.07 2.85 -6.71
CA GLY A 53 -13.34 2.94 -6.01
C GLY A 53 -13.62 1.72 -5.16
N SER A 54 -14.67 1.82 -4.37
CA SER A 54 -15.15 0.76 -3.50
C SER A 54 -16.66 0.80 -3.34
N LEU A 55 -17.25 -0.37 -3.13
CA LEU A 55 -18.65 -0.51 -2.72
C LEU A 55 -18.75 -1.60 -1.66
N PHE A 56 -19.37 -1.29 -0.54
CA PHE A 56 -19.52 -2.20 0.59
C PHE A 56 -20.92 -2.09 1.18
N GLY A 57 -21.52 -3.23 1.46
CA GLY A 57 -22.68 -3.33 2.34
C GLY A 57 -22.30 -4.08 3.61
N ALA A 58 -22.93 -3.72 4.71
CA ALA A 58 -22.80 -4.45 5.95
C ALA A 58 -24.16 -4.74 6.58
N LEU A 59 -24.30 -5.96 7.08
CA LEU A 59 -25.47 -6.39 7.83
C LEU A 59 -25.11 -6.45 9.30
N ALA A 60 -25.89 -5.77 10.13
CA ALA A 60 -25.79 -5.82 11.58
C ALA A 60 -26.09 -7.24 12.07
N LEU A 61 -25.23 -7.76 12.94
CA LEU A 61 -25.40 -9.07 13.57
C LEU A 61 -25.91 -8.97 15.01
N ASP A 62 -26.11 -7.74 15.49
CA ASP A 62 -26.71 -7.40 16.77
C ASP A 62 -28.06 -6.69 16.56
N SER A 63 -28.84 -6.52 17.63
CA SER A 63 -30.22 -6.02 17.58
C SER A 63 -30.33 -4.48 17.64
N HIS A 64 -29.24 -3.77 17.87
CA HIS A 64 -29.26 -2.32 18.12
C HIS A 64 -28.55 -1.53 17.01
N SER A 65 -27.72 -2.18 16.20
CA SER A 65 -27.09 -1.62 15.01
C SER A 65 -27.99 -1.75 13.79
N ALA A 66 -27.81 -0.84 12.82
CA ALA A 66 -28.52 -0.87 11.55
C ALA A 66 -27.62 -1.37 10.42
N ASP A 67 -28.24 -2.05 9.45
CA ASP A 67 -27.62 -2.36 8.17
C ASP A 67 -27.26 -1.07 7.42
N TRP A 68 -26.18 -1.12 6.64
CA TRP A 68 -25.76 0.01 5.84
C TRP A 68 -25.16 -0.40 4.50
N LEU A 69 -25.23 0.52 3.54
CA LEU A 69 -24.58 0.42 2.24
C LEU A 69 -23.79 1.70 2.00
N GLY A 70 -22.52 1.59 1.63
CA GLY A 70 -21.68 2.74 1.36
C GLY A 70 -20.66 2.47 0.26
N GLY A 71 -20.18 3.53 -0.35
CA GLY A 71 -19.23 3.45 -1.45
C GLY A 71 -18.36 4.68 -1.57
N SER A 72 -17.23 4.51 -2.24
CA SER A 72 -16.35 5.60 -2.60
C SER A 72 -15.92 5.49 -4.06
N LEU A 73 -15.71 6.63 -4.69
CA LEU A 73 -15.10 6.72 -6.01
C LEU A 73 -14.08 7.84 -5.99
N GLY A 74 -12.92 7.60 -6.56
CA GLY A 74 -11.91 8.63 -6.65
C GLY A 74 -10.95 8.46 -7.81
N ALA A 75 -10.16 9.50 -7.99
CA ALA A 75 -9.07 9.52 -8.95
C ALA A 75 -7.85 10.15 -8.28
N SER A 76 -6.69 9.57 -8.58
CA SER A 76 -5.41 10.10 -8.15
C SER A 76 -4.48 10.26 -9.33
N TRP A 77 -3.64 11.29 -9.29
CA TRP A 77 -2.51 11.42 -10.19
C TRP A 77 -1.28 11.76 -9.36
N GLN A 78 -0.13 11.32 -9.83
CA GLN A 78 1.15 11.64 -9.22
C GLN A 78 2.09 12.12 -10.31
N THR A 79 2.70 13.28 -10.09
CA THR A 79 3.81 13.71 -10.94
C THR A 79 5.09 13.12 -10.41
N GLY A 80 5.79 12.30 -11.21
CA GLY A 80 7.19 11.96 -10.93
C GLY A 80 8.01 13.24 -11.08
N GLY A 81 8.70 13.65 -10.01
CA GLY A 81 9.53 14.86 -9.89
C GLY A 81 9.64 15.68 -11.16
N VAL A 82 8.73 16.64 -11.34
CA VAL A 82 8.81 17.60 -12.45
C VAL A 82 10.04 18.48 -12.20
N GLY A 83 11.20 18.02 -12.69
CA GLY A 83 12.48 18.72 -12.59
C GLY A 83 13.23 18.61 -11.25
N VAL A 84 12.71 17.91 -10.22
CA VAL A 84 13.37 17.79 -8.91
C VAL A 84 13.37 16.33 -8.42
N PRO A 85 14.55 15.68 -8.36
CA PRO A 85 14.68 14.34 -7.77
C PRO A 85 14.18 14.30 -6.31
N GLY A 86 13.45 13.25 -5.97
CA GLY A 86 12.90 13.08 -4.62
C GLY A 86 11.63 13.88 -4.34
N PHE A 87 11.14 14.72 -5.26
CA PHE A 87 9.86 15.42 -5.11
C PHE A 87 8.74 14.71 -5.86
N ALA A 88 7.55 14.68 -5.27
CA ALA A 88 6.32 14.25 -5.91
C ALA A 88 5.16 15.16 -5.50
N LEU A 89 4.19 15.33 -6.39
CA LEU A 89 2.91 15.93 -6.05
C LEU A 89 1.82 14.94 -6.39
N THR A 90 1.03 14.59 -5.38
CA THR A 90 -0.14 13.73 -5.54
C THR A 90 -1.40 14.57 -5.42
N GLY A 91 -2.28 14.47 -6.41
CA GLY A 91 -3.64 14.96 -6.31
C GLY A 91 -4.62 13.82 -6.14
N LEU A 92 -5.65 14.05 -5.32
CA LEU A 92 -6.69 13.09 -4.99
C LEU A 92 -8.05 13.79 -5.03
N VAL A 93 -9.02 13.20 -5.71
CA VAL A 93 -10.43 13.57 -5.58
C VAL A 93 -11.19 12.33 -5.16
N THR A 94 -12.02 12.45 -4.13
CA THR A 94 -12.82 11.35 -3.60
C THR A 94 -14.24 11.83 -3.36
N ALA A 95 -15.20 11.07 -3.84
CA ALA A 95 -16.60 11.14 -3.42
C ALA A 95 -16.93 9.90 -2.57
N PHE A 96 -17.73 10.09 -1.53
CA PHE A 96 -18.17 9.06 -0.61
C PHE A 96 -19.67 9.20 -0.37
N THR A 97 -20.35 8.07 -0.24
CA THR A 97 -21.76 8.02 0.16
C THR A 97 -21.96 6.88 1.16
N LEU A 98 -22.77 7.13 2.17
CA LEU A 98 -23.31 6.15 3.10
C LEU A 98 -24.83 6.32 3.09
N GLY A 99 -25.53 5.21 2.91
CA GLY A 99 -26.99 5.15 2.94
C GLY A 99 -27.56 5.19 4.35
N ASP A 100 -28.73 4.59 4.51
CA ASP A 100 -29.40 4.48 5.81
C ASP A 100 -28.52 3.75 6.85
N PRO A 101 -28.69 4.05 8.17
CA PRO A 101 -29.72 4.92 8.75
C PRO A 101 -29.36 6.42 8.78
N THR A 102 -28.10 6.77 8.54
CA THR A 102 -27.60 8.16 8.57
C THR A 102 -27.02 8.49 7.20
N PRO A 103 -27.86 8.94 6.25
CA PRO A 103 -27.38 9.35 4.94
C PRO A 103 -26.27 10.38 5.07
N TYR A 104 -25.13 10.07 4.47
CA TYR A 104 -23.97 10.93 4.48
C TYR A 104 -23.33 10.94 3.11
N ASP A 105 -23.23 12.12 2.52
CA ASP A 105 -22.56 12.33 1.24
C ASP A 105 -21.41 13.31 1.43
N ALA A 106 -20.26 12.99 0.86
CA ALA A 106 -19.10 13.87 0.90
C ALA A 106 -18.34 13.85 -0.42
N ILE A 107 -17.78 15.00 -0.79
CA ILE A 107 -16.81 15.11 -1.86
C ILE A 107 -15.66 16.00 -1.41
N ALA A 108 -14.44 15.55 -1.64
CA ALA A 108 -13.24 16.28 -1.26
C ALA A 108 -12.14 16.12 -2.32
N GLY A 109 -11.37 17.19 -2.48
CA GLY A 109 -10.13 17.22 -3.22
C GLY A 109 -8.96 17.49 -2.28
N ARG A 110 -7.83 16.81 -2.48
CA ARG A 110 -6.60 16.98 -1.70
C ARG A 110 -5.38 17.01 -2.61
N LEU A 111 -4.44 17.89 -2.27
CA LEU A 111 -3.09 17.92 -2.80
C LEU A 111 -2.10 17.54 -1.70
N VAL A 112 -1.13 16.70 -2.05
CA VAL A 112 -0.11 16.16 -1.15
C VAL A 112 1.25 16.32 -1.84
N PRO A 113 1.94 17.46 -1.64
CA PRO A 113 3.36 17.55 -2.01
C PRO A 113 4.19 16.66 -1.08
N GLU A 114 5.12 15.90 -1.63
CA GLU A 114 6.03 15.02 -0.90
C GLU A 114 7.47 15.27 -1.35
N ALA A 115 8.38 15.34 -0.39
CA ALA A 115 9.82 15.35 -0.63
C ALA A 115 10.48 14.20 0.14
N ARG A 116 11.33 13.43 -0.53
CA ARG A 116 12.09 12.31 0.03
C ARG A 116 13.57 12.62 -0.03
N LEU A 117 14.25 12.47 1.10
CA LEU A 117 15.68 12.65 1.24
C LEU A 117 16.30 11.38 1.83
N THR A 118 17.20 10.75 1.08
CA THR A 118 17.94 9.58 1.54
C THR A 118 19.13 10.01 2.40
N LEU A 119 19.21 9.48 3.62
CA LEU A 119 20.23 9.76 4.63
C LEU A 119 20.91 8.43 5.04
N GLY A 120 21.90 7.99 4.26
CA GLY A 120 22.48 6.65 4.42
C GLY A 120 21.47 5.57 4.05
N SER A 121 21.18 4.64 4.97
CA SER A 121 20.11 3.64 4.78
C SER A 121 18.72 4.16 5.13
N GLN A 122 18.61 5.34 5.74
CA GLN A 122 17.33 5.91 6.18
C GLN A 122 16.75 6.81 5.09
N THR A 123 15.43 7.00 5.12
CA THR A 123 14.74 7.97 4.25
C THR A 123 13.94 8.93 5.12
N LEU A 124 14.25 10.21 5.03
CA LEU A 124 13.40 11.27 5.57
C LEU A 124 12.34 11.63 4.53
N VAL A 125 11.08 11.62 4.93
CA VAL A 125 9.94 11.96 4.10
C VAL A 125 9.22 13.17 4.68
N ALA A 126 9.15 14.24 3.91
CA ALA A 126 8.35 15.42 4.23
C ALA A 126 7.09 15.39 3.38
N ARG A 127 5.92 15.48 4.00
CA ARG A 127 4.62 15.53 3.33
C ARG A 127 3.87 16.78 3.72
N GLY A 128 3.44 17.56 2.73
CA GLY A 128 2.43 18.59 2.93
C GLY A 128 1.03 18.04 2.65
N ALA A 129 0.01 18.76 3.08
CA ALA A 129 -1.37 18.48 2.76
C ALA A 129 -2.12 19.79 2.60
N ALA A 130 -2.96 19.88 1.59
CA ALA A 130 -3.99 20.92 1.47
C ALA A 130 -5.22 20.28 0.82
N GLY A 131 -6.40 20.49 1.40
CA GLY A 131 -7.62 19.89 0.90
C GLY A 131 -8.83 20.78 1.14
N ILE A 132 -9.82 20.61 0.28
CA ILE A 132 -11.12 21.27 0.33
C ILE A 132 -12.21 20.26 -0.01
N GLY A 133 -13.43 20.49 0.45
CA GLY A 133 -14.56 19.65 0.14
C GLY A 133 -15.83 20.14 0.82
N HIS A 134 -16.87 19.33 0.75
CA HIS A 134 -18.09 19.53 1.51
C HIS A 134 -18.69 18.18 1.87
N SER A 135 -19.46 18.16 2.95
CA SER A 135 -20.29 17.02 3.34
C SER A 135 -21.71 17.45 3.68
N ASP A 136 -22.65 16.54 3.49
CA ASP A 136 -24.04 16.66 3.92
C ASP A 136 -24.41 15.42 4.74
N VAL A 137 -24.81 15.64 5.99
CA VAL A 137 -25.34 14.61 6.88
C VAL A 137 -26.82 14.87 7.06
N VAL A 138 -27.67 13.87 6.85
CA VAL A 138 -29.11 13.98 7.10
C VAL A 138 -29.48 13.24 8.38
N ASP A 139 -29.83 13.99 9.43
CA ASP A 139 -30.44 13.43 10.63
C ASP A 139 -31.94 13.20 10.40
N ARG A 140 -32.30 11.93 10.24
CA ARG A 140 -33.69 11.47 10.09
C ARG A 140 -34.34 11.06 11.42
N SER A 141 -33.63 11.15 12.55
CA SER A 141 -34.20 10.82 13.87
C SER A 141 -35.17 11.89 14.37
N VAL A 142 -35.10 13.09 13.79
CA VAL A 142 -35.98 14.24 14.08
C VAL A 142 -36.98 14.48 12.95
N GLU A 143 -38.16 15.01 13.29
CA GLU A 143 -39.20 15.33 12.31
C GLU A 143 -39.57 16.84 12.37
N PRO A 144 -39.39 17.60 11.28
CA PRO A 144 -38.86 17.17 9.97
C PRO A 144 -37.36 16.83 10.02
N PRO A 145 -36.86 15.97 9.10
CA PRO A 145 -35.43 15.67 9.00
C PRO A 145 -34.58 16.93 8.85
N VAL A 146 -33.41 16.94 9.49
CA VAL A 146 -32.49 18.07 9.47
C VAL A 146 -31.23 17.69 8.70
N SER A 147 -30.84 18.53 7.73
CA SER A 147 -29.57 18.41 7.01
C SER A 147 -28.53 19.33 7.62
N VAL A 148 -27.33 18.79 7.84
CA VAL A 148 -26.15 19.51 8.32
C VAL A 148 -25.10 19.49 7.22
N VAL A 149 -24.96 20.61 6.53
CA VAL A 149 -23.93 20.81 5.50
C VAL A 149 -22.70 21.44 6.13
N SER A 150 -21.53 20.87 5.87
CA SER A 150 -20.24 21.35 6.39
C SER A 150 -19.24 21.58 5.26
N ASP A 151 -18.59 22.74 5.28
CA ASP A 151 -17.42 23.02 4.45
C ASP A 151 -16.21 22.30 5.04
N LEU A 152 -15.58 21.45 4.24
CA LEU A 152 -14.37 20.72 4.62
C LEU A 152 -13.16 21.49 4.10
N TRP A 153 -12.22 21.79 4.98
CA TRP A 153 -10.90 22.25 4.56
C TRP A 153 -9.84 21.78 5.54
N MET A 154 -8.64 21.52 5.00
CA MET A 154 -7.48 21.22 5.82
C MET A 154 -6.20 21.71 5.15
N TYR A 155 -5.20 22.07 5.94
CA TYR A 155 -3.83 22.17 5.48
C TYR A 155 -2.85 21.82 6.59
N GLY A 156 -1.66 21.39 6.21
CA GLY A 156 -0.61 21.10 7.18
C GLY A 156 0.54 20.36 6.57
N ALA A 157 1.40 19.82 7.43
CA ALA A 157 2.57 19.08 7.01
C ALA A 157 3.02 18.09 8.09
N GLY A 158 3.78 17.10 7.66
CA GLY A 158 4.43 16.14 8.53
C GLY A 158 5.81 15.77 8.03
N LEU A 159 6.60 15.23 8.94
CA LEU A 159 7.91 14.67 8.71
C LEU A 159 7.94 13.25 9.28
N GLU A 160 8.51 12.34 8.52
CA GLU A 160 8.64 10.93 8.90
C GLU A 160 10.03 10.43 8.54
N LEU A 161 10.71 9.80 9.49
CA LEU A 161 11.95 9.10 9.26
C LEU A 161 11.67 7.61 9.12
N VAL A 162 11.93 7.05 7.95
CA VAL A 162 11.81 5.63 7.65
C VAL A 162 13.17 4.96 7.74
N THR A 163 13.27 3.91 8.54
CA THR A 163 14.49 3.14 8.79
C THR A 163 14.26 1.68 8.39
N PRO A 164 14.97 1.14 7.38
CA PRO A 164 14.96 -0.29 7.11
C PRO A 164 15.62 -1.04 8.27
N LEU A 165 14.96 -2.09 8.76
CA LEU A 165 15.44 -2.94 9.86
C LEU A 165 15.99 -4.28 9.37
N SER A 166 15.78 -4.62 8.10
CA SER A 166 16.39 -5.79 7.46
C SER A 166 17.27 -5.38 6.26
N PRO A 167 18.34 -6.14 5.94
CA PRO A 167 19.23 -5.81 4.80
C PRO A 167 18.51 -5.75 3.45
N LEU A 168 17.41 -6.51 3.31
CA LEU A 168 16.59 -6.56 2.09
C LEU A 168 15.40 -5.58 2.12
N GLY A 169 15.26 -4.75 3.16
CA GLY A 169 14.16 -3.80 3.31
C GLY A 169 12.77 -4.44 3.50
N THR A 170 12.73 -5.75 3.78
CA THR A 170 11.49 -6.51 4.05
C THR A 170 10.85 -6.15 5.38
N VAL A 171 11.60 -5.51 6.28
CA VAL A 171 11.10 -4.95 7.54
C VAL A 171 11.60 -3.52 7.64
N GLN A 172 10.71 -2.61 7.99
CA GLN A 172 11.01 -1.20 8.21
C GLN A 172 10.28 -0.70 9.45
N ALA A 173 10.84 0.34 10.06
CA ALA A 173 10.19 1.13 11.09
C ALA A 173 10.15 2.59 10.67
N TRP A 174 9.18 3.33 11.18
CA TRP A 174 9.10 4.76 10.98
C TRP A 174 8.73 5.47 12.26
N ALA A 175 9.17 6.71 12.35
CA ALA A 175 8.77 7.64 13.39
C ALA A 175 8.56 9.00 12.76
N GLY A 176 7.51 9.70 13.16
CA GLY A 176 7.17 10.97 12.55
C GLY A 176 6.28 11.83 13.42
N GLY A 177 6.06 13.03 12.92
CA GLY A 177 5.11 13.96 13.49
C GLY A 177 4.43 14.75 12.40
N GLU A 178 3.18 15.11 12.64
CA GLU A 178 2.35 15.84 11.71
C GLU A 178 1.53 16.91 12.43
N ALA A 179 1.30 18.02 11.74
CA ALA A 179 0.54 19.15 12.24
C ALA A 179 -0.39 19.64 11.15
N TYR A 180 -1.68 19.74 11.46
CA TYR A 180 -2.71 20.20 10.53
C TYR A 180 -3.63 21.22 11.18
N ASN A 181 -4.24 22.05 10.36
CA ASN A 181 -5.34 22.92 10.75
C ASN A 181 -6.54 22.63 9.85
N SER A 182 -7.72 22.62 10.42
CA SER A 182 -8.99 22.37 9.72
C SER A 182 -10.10 23.24 10.27
N ALA A 183 -11.31 23.10 9.70
CA ALA A 183 -12.51 23.76 10.21
C ALA A 183 -12.79 23.48 11.70
N ALA A 184 -12.35 22.32 12.20
CA ALA A 184 -12.54 21.90 13.58
C ALA A 184 -11.42 22.35 14.54
N GLY A 185 -10.29 22.87 14.03
CA GLY A 185 -9.18 23.38 14.83
C GLY A 185 -7.80 22.85 14.43
N GLY A 186 -6.82 23.05 15.32
CA GLY A 186 -5.45 22.58 15.16
C GLY A 186 -5.28 21.15 15.69
N TYR A 187 -4.52 20.35 14.95
CA TYR A 187 -4.25 18.94 15.24
C TYR A 187 -2.76 18.70 15.18
N PHE A 188 -2.22 18.00 16.17
CA PHE A 188 -0.85 17.52 16.16
C PHE A 188 -0.86 16.02 16.40
N ALA A 189 0.01 15.30 15.71
CA ALA A 189 0.20 13.88 15.96
C ALA A 189 1.68 13.53 15.98
N ALA A 190 2.04 12.62 16.88
CA ALA A 190 3.30 11.91 16.87
C ALA A 190 3.02 10.44 16.59
N SER A 191 3.70 9.87 15.60
CA SER A 191 3.50 8.49 15.16
C SER A 191 4.79 7.70 15.22
N VAL A 192 4.65 6.42 15.58
CA VAL A 192 5.68 5.40 15.41
C VAL A 192 5.02 4.15 14.85
N GLY A 193 5.75 3.42 14.03
CA GLY A 193 5.22 2.19 13.46
C GLY A 193 6.31 1.30 12.89
N ALA A 194 5.90 0.10 12.54
CA ALA A 194 6.73 -0.86 11.84
C ALA A 194 5.88 -1.71 10.91
N SER A 195 6.47 -2.14 9.81
CA SER A 195 5.82 -3.02 8.85
C SER A 195 6.84 -3.96 8.24
N GLY A 196 6.34 -5.06 7.73
CA GLY A 196 7.20 -5.97 7.01
C GLY A 196 6.48 -7.14 6.39
N THR A 197 7.27 -7.96 5.71
CA THR A 197 6.84 -9.18 5.06
C THR A 197 7.57 -10.38 5.65
N LEU A 198 6.84 -11.49 5.83
CA LEU A 198 7.38 -12.77 6.27
C LEU A 198 6.70 -13.90 5.50
N GLY A 199 7.43 -14.55 4.60
CA GLY A 199 6.88 -15.60 3.74
C GLY A 199 5.75 -15.07 2.85
N ARG A 200 4.55 -15.64 2.98
CA ARG A 200 3.34 -15.19 2.27
C ARG A 200 2.54 -14.13 3.02
N GLY A 201 3.05 -13.67 4.17
CA GLY A 201 2.38 -12.71 5.03
C GLY A 201 3.01 -11.33 4.98
N SER A 202 2.20 -10.31 5.23
CA SER A 202 2.63 -8.95 5.56
C SER A 202 1.95 -8.48 6.84
N TRP A 203 2.60 -7.56 7.54
CA TRP A 203 2.07 -6.95 8.75
C TRP A 203 2.39 -5.46 8.75
N ASP A 204 1.49 -4.69 9.35
CA ASP A 204 1.64 -3.26 9.57
C ASP A 204 1.18 -2.94 11.00
N LEU A 205 2.01 -2.22 11.74
CA LEU A 205 1.76 -1.77 13.10
C LEU A 205 1.91 -0.25 13.14
N LEU A 206 0.89 0.43 13.63
CA LEU A 206 0.84 1.86 13.83
C LEU A 206 0.49 2.17 15.28
N THR A 207 1.20 3.14 15.84
CA THR A 207 0.84 3.83 17.08
C THR A 207 0.93 5.32 16.83
N ARG A 208 -0.12 6.06 17.15
CA ARG A 208 -0.15 7.50 17.00
C ARG A 208 -0.80 8.15 18.21
N LEU A 209 -0.17 9.20 18.72
CA LEU A 209 -0.73 10.05 19.77
C LEU A 209 -1.19 11.35 19.13
N TRP A 210 -2.47 11.63 19.19
CA TRP A 210 -3.09 12.86 18.72
C TRP A 210 -3.25 13.85 19.86
N ASP A 211 -2.98 15.12 19.58
CA ASP A 211 -3.43 16.27 20.35
C ASP A 211 -4.46 17.01 19.48
N THR A 212 -5.70 17.02 19.94
CA THR A 212 -6.86 17.56 19.22
C THR A 212 -7.57 18.62 20.06
N PRO A 213 -8.50 19.41 19.46
CA PRO A 213 -9.34 20.33 20.21
C PRO A 213 -10.22 19.65 21.28
N THR A 214 -10.46 18.34 21.18
CA THR A 214 -11.25 17.55 22.14
C THR A 214 -10.39 16.85 23.19
N GLY A 215 -9.06 16.78 23.01
CA GLY A 215 -8.12 16.25 23.98
C GLY A 215 -6.99 15.42 23.34
N THR A 216 -6.23 14.75 24.20
CA THR A 216 -5.15 13.86 23.76
C THR A 216 -5.66 12.42 23.60
N GLU A 217 -5.42 11.79 22.46
CA GLU A 217 -5.99 10.49 22.12
C GLU A 217 -4.98 9.53 21.49
N LEU A 218 -5.08 8.24 21.84
CA LEU A 218 -4.18 7.20 21.36
C LEU A 218 -4.81 6.38 20.23
N GLU A 219 -4.21 6.37 19.06
CA GLU A 219 -4.56 5.49 17.95
C GLU A 219 -3.60 4.30 17.93
N LEU A 220 -4.14 3.10 17.76
CA LEU A 220 -3.39 1.87 17.59
C LEU A 220 -3.95 1.14 16.38
N GLY A 221 -3.10 0.61 15.51
CA GLY A 221 -3.51 -0.18 14.36
C GLY A 221 -2.59 -1.35 14.15
N LEU A 222 -3.14 -2.55 14.00
CA LEU A 222 -2.45 -3.74 13.53
C LEU A 222 -3.22 -4.29 12.34
N THR A 223 -2.53 -4.49 11.23
CA THR A 223 -3.03 -5.25 10.08
C THR A 223 -2.11 -6.42 9.80
N LEU A 224 -2.70 -7.59 9.61
CA LEU A 224 -2.03 -8.81 9.19
C LEU A 224 -2.66 -9.28 7.89
N THR A 225 -1.88 -9.52 6.86
CA THR A 225 -2.36 -10.06 5.59
C THR A 225 -1.61 -11.34 5.27
N PHE A 226 -2.31 -12.40 4.84
CA PHE A 226 -1.72 -13.69 4.48
C PHE A 226 -2.23 -14.14 3.12
N GLY A 227 -1.31 -14.44 2.19
CA GLY A 227 -1.64 -15.03 0.90
C GLY A 227 -2.02 -16.51 1.02
N LEU A 228 -3.24 -16.85 0.60
CA LEU A 228 -3.77 -18.22 0.62
C LEU A 228 -3.55 -18.96 -0.71
N GLY A 229 -3.31 -18.23 -1.81
CA GLY A 229 -3.12 -18.76 -3.14
C GLY A 229 -3.22 -17.66 -4.21
N PRO A 230 -3.26 -18.01 -5.50
CA PRO A 230 -3.45 -17.03 -6.57
C PRO A 230 -4.70 -16.17 -6.33
N GLY A 231 -4.51 -14.87 -6.16
CA GLY A 231 -5.59 -13.91 -5.91
C GLY A 231 -6.24 -13.94 -4.52
N TRP A 232 -6.07 -15.00 -3.74
CA TRP A 232 -6.70 -15.15 -2.43
C TRP A 232 -5.82 -14.65 -1.29
N ARG A 233 -6.40 -13.82 -0.42
CA ARG A 233 -5.78 -13.29 0.79
C ARG A 233 -6.73 -13.38 1.98
N LEU A 234 -6.16 -13.53 3.17
CA LEU A 234 -6.83 -13.35 4.45
C LEU A 234 -6.25 -12.10 5.11
N GLU A 235 -7.09 -11.21 5.60
CA GLU A 235 -6.69 -9.99 6.30
C GLU A 235 -7.34 -9.95 7.68
N GLY A 236 -6.52 -9.75 8.70
CA GLY A 236 -6.94 -9.51 10.08
C GLY A 236 -6.55 -8.09 10.49
N THR A 237 -7.47 -7.39 11.15
CA THR A 237 -7.26 -6.04 11.68
C THR A 237 -7.63 -6.00 13.16
N ALA A 238 -6.90 -5.23 13.94
CA ALA A 238 -7.22 -4.93 15.32
C ALA A 238 -6.60 -3.59 15.70
N GLY A 239 -7.33 -2.79 16.47
CA GLY A 239 -6.85 -1.46 16.79
C GLY A 239 -7.74 -0.69 17.76
N ARG A 240 -7.31 0.55 17.97
CA ARG A 240 -8.10 1.62 18.56
C ARG A 240 -8.13 2.75 17.54
N ALA A 241 -9.29 2.98 16.93
CA ALA A 241 -9.49 4.09 16.00
C ALA A 241 -9.26 5.44 16.67
N ALA A 242 -8.71 6.39 15.91
CA ALA A 242 -8.65 7.79 16.30
C ALA A 242 -10.06 8.38 16.37
N PRO A 243 -10.27 9.43 17.18
CA PRO A 243 -11.49 10.22 17.10
C PRO A 243 -11.58 10.85 15.71
N ASP A 244 -12.78 10.89 15.13
CA ASP A 244 -12.97 11.60 13.86
C ASP A 244 -13.20 13.09 14.17
N PRO A 245 -12.27 13.99 13.79
CA PRO A 245 -12.41 15.42 14.07
C PRO A 245 -13.52 16.12 13.26
N LEU A 246 -13.96 15.51 12.16
CA LEU A 246 -15.06 16.01 11.34
C LEU A 246 -16.40 15.54 11.88
N LEU A 247 -16.46 14.32 12.44
CA LEU A 247 -17.70 13.71 12.95
C LEU A 247 -17.84 13.78 14.49
N GLY A 248 -16.82 14.24 15.22
CA GLY A 248 -16.80 14.25 16.68
C GLY A 248 -16.95 12.88 17.33
N SER A 249 -16.66 11.81 16.57
CA SER A 249 -16.88 10.44 17.02
C SER A 249 -15.81 10.04 18.05
N PRO A 250 -16.17 9.43 19.19
CA PRO A 250 -15.18 8.96 20.14
C PRO A 250 -14.33 7.85 19.50
N ALA A 251 -13.12 7.67 20.01
CA ALA A 251 -12.29 6.51 19.66
C ALA A 251 -13.08 5.20 19.84
N ALA A 252 -12.76 4.16 19.09
CA ALA A 252 -13.37 2.83 19.29
C ALA A 252 -12.29 1.77 19.28
N VAL A 253 -12.46 0.68 20.02
CA VAL A 253 -11.63 -0.51 19.86
C VAL A 253 -12.29 -1.39 18.82
N ASP A 254 -11.63 -1.57 17.68
CA ASP A 254 -12.18 -2.27 16.55
C ASP A 254 -11.25 -3.38 16.06
N GLY A 255 -11.84 -4.32 15.33
CA GLY A 255 -11.10 -5.34 14.64
C GLY A 255 -11.98 -6.12 13.69
N GLY A 256 -11.36 -6.89 12.82
CA GLY A 256 -12.09 -7.64 11.82
C GLY A 256 -11.24 -8.67 11.12
N LEU A 257 -11.92 -9.57 10.44
CA LEU A 257 -11.32 -10.61 9.61
C LEU A 257 -12.01 -10.60 8.25
N ARG A 258 -11.24 -10.57 7.17
CA ARG A 258 -11.74 -10.52 5.79
C ARG A 258 -11.02 -11.53 4.92
N VAL A 259 -11.78 -12.21 4.07
CA VAL A 259 -11.24 -12.95 2.93
C VAL A 259 -11.37 -12.05 1.71
N ILE A 260 -10.27 -11.92 0.98
CA ILE A 260 -10.15 -11.06 -0.18
C ILE A 260 -9.77 -11.92 -1.38
N TRP A 261 -10.51 -11.78 -2.47
CA TRP A 261 -10.24 -12.45 -3.73
C TRP A 261 -10.04 -11.44 -4.84
N ASN A 262 -8.87 -11.50 -5.49
CA ASN A 262 -8.61 -10.80 -6.73
C ASN A 262 -8.77 -11.77 -7.92
N PRO A 263 -9.89 -11.73 -8.67
CA PRO A 263 -10.08 -12.61 -9.83
C PRO A 263 -9.15 -12.29 -11.00
N LEU A 264 -8.56 -11.08 -11.02
CA LEU A 264 -7.61 -10.65 -12.04
C LEU A 264 -6.17 -10.96 -11.67
N ALA A 265 -5.91 -11.47 -10.45
CA ALA A 265 -4.60 -11.94 -10.10
C ALA A 265 -4.27 -13.18 -10.95
N GLY A 266 -3.30 -13.02 -11.86
CA GLY A 266 -2.68 -14.16 -12.53
C GLY A 266 -2.08 -15.14 -11.52
N ALA A 267 -1.75 -16.35 -11.99
CA ALA A 267 -0.91 -17.24 -11.20
C ALA A 267 0.35 -16.48 -10.77
N PRO A 268 0.81 -16.62 -9.50
CA PRO A 268 2.01 -15.93 -9.05
C PRO A 268 3.16 -16.26 -10.00
N SER A 269 3.78 -15.23 -10.59
CA SER A 269 4.97 -15.44 -11.40
C SER A 269 6.03 -16.13 -10.54
N PRO A 270 6.76 -17.12 -11.08
CA PRO A 270 7.84 -17.77 -10.37
C PRO A 270 8.83 -16.72 -9.83
N PRO A 271 9.41 -16.91 -8.64
CA PRO A 271 10.37 -15.95 -8.10
C PRO A 271 11.56 -15.84 -9.05
N LEU A 272 12.00 -14.60 -9.33
CA LEU A 272 13.11 -14.33 -10.26
C LEU A 272 14.36 -15.15 -9.93
N VAL A 273 14.58 -15.38 -8.64
CA VAL A 273 15.64 -16.22 -8.12
C VAL A 273 15.09 -17.11 -7.01
N SER A 274 15.42 -18.39 -7.04
CA SER A 274 15.19 -19.32 -5.93
C SER A 274 16.42 -20.18 -5.69
N ALA A 275 16.70 -20.52 -4.43
CA ALA A 275 17.82 -21.40 -4.09
C ALA A 275 17.30 -22.79 -3.72
N LEU A 276 17.90 -23.81 -4.32
CA LEU A 276 17.71 -25.21 -3.99
C LEU A 276 19.01 -25.77 -3.40
N ILE A 277 18.88 -26.62 -2.39
CA ILE A 277 20.03 -27.37 -1.85
C ILE A 277 20.02 -28.73 -2.53
N GLU A 278 21.00 -28.98 -3.40
CA GLU A 278 21.18 -30.27 -4.08
C GLU A 278 22.47 -30.93 -3.59
N GLY A 279 22.31 -31.85 -2.62
CA GLY A 279 23.44 -32.45 -1.92
C GLY A 279 24.24 -31.38 -1.17
N ASP A 280 25.53 -31.25 -1.52
CA ASP A 280 26.44 -30.27 -0.90
C ASP A 280 26.51 -28.92 -1.65
N ALA A 281 25.73 -28.71 -2.71
CA ALA A 281 25.75 -27.48 -3.51
C ALA A 281 24.47 -26.64 -3.36
N THR A 282 24.62 -25.31 -3.27
CA THR A 282 23.51 -24.38 -3.45
C THR A 282 23.32 -24.14 -4.95
N VAL A 283 22.24 -24.69 -5.51
CA VAL A 283 21.85 -24.47 -6.90
C VAL A 283 20.83 -23.35 -6.94
N VAL A 284 21.18 -22.24 -7.57
CA VAL A 284 20.30 -21.10 -7.74
C VAL A 284 19.58 -21.22 -9.08
N LEU A 285 18.26 -21.22 -9.03
CA LEU A 285 17.38 -21.11 -10.19
C LEU A 285 17.12 -19.64 -10.48
N PHE A 286 17.58 -19.19 -11.64
CA PHE A 286 17.17 -17.93 -12.25
C PHE A 286 15.96 -18.19 -13.13
N GLN A 287 14.94 -17.36 -12.99
CA GLN A 287 13.65 -17.53 -13.65
C GLN A 287 13.19 -16.18 -14.22
N LEU A 288 12.64 -16.15 -15.44
CA LEU A 288 12.11 -14.94 -16.06
C LEU A 288 10.88 -15.27 -16.91
N VAL A 289 9.74 -14.63 -16.65
CA VAL A 289 8.57 -14.72 -17.53
C VAL A 289 8.74 -13.73 -18.66
N GLN A 290 8.85 -14.23 -19.89
CA GLN A 290 8.99 -13.46 -21.12
C GLN A 290 8.38 -14.28 -22.26
N ASP A 291 7.14 -13.95 -22.63
CA ASP A 291 6.37 -14.78 -23.56
C ASP A 291 6.82 -14.55 -25.02
N ASP A 292 7.09 -13.29 -25.37
CA ASP A 292 7.45 -12.87 -26.73
C ASP A 292 8.97 -12.95 -27.04
N ALA A 293 9.79 -13.37 -26.07
CA ALA A 293 11.25 -13.43 -26.27
C ALA A 293 11.67 -14.66 -27.09
N GLU A 294 12.63 -14.48 -28.00
CA GLU A 294 13.23 -15.58 -28.77
C GLU A 294 14.39 -16.23 -28.00
N THR A 295 15.15 -15.44 -27.25
CA THR A 295 16.31 -15.88 -26.47
C THR A 295 16.39 -15.15 -25.13
N VAL A 296 16.67 -15.91 -24.07
CA VAL A 296 16.96 -15.33 -22.75
C VAL A 296 18.23 -15.94 -22.19
N SER A 297 19.10 -15.10 -21.63
CA SER A 297 20.27 -15.53 -20.87
C SER A 297 20.36 -14.78 -19.54
N VAL A 298 20.80 -15.46 -18.48
CA VAL A 298 21.21 -14.79 -17.26
C VAL A 298 22.70 -14.48 -17.33
N ILE A 299 23.09 -13.32 -16.80
CA ILE A 299 24.47 -12.82 -16.86
C ILE A 299 24.79 -12.13 -15.53
N GLY A 300 25.96 -12.40 -14.97
CA GLY A 300 26.36 -11.78 -13.70
C GLY A 300 27.78 -12.11 -13.28
N ASP A 301 28.12 -11.71 -12.05
CA ASP A 301 29.44 -11.91 -11.46
C ASP A 301 29.88 -13.38 -11.49
N PHE A 302 28.94 -14.29 -11.22
CA PHE A 302 29.18 -15.73 -11.16
C PHE A 302 29.60 -16.36 -12.49
N SER A 303 29.27 -15.74 -13.62
CA SER A 303 29.66 -16.21 -14.95
C SER A 303 30.83 -15.39 -15.53
N GLY A 304 31.40 -14.48 -14.75
CA GLY A 304 32.35 -13.49 -15.24
C GLY A 304 31.75 -12.62 -16.34
N TRP A 305 30.46 -12.27 -16.19
CA TRP A 305 29.70 -11.48 -17.16
C TRP A 305 29.61 -12.11 -18.56
N LYS A 306 29.66 -13.46 -18.63
CA LYS A 306 29.34 -14.21 -19.85
C LYS A 306 27.88 -14.68 -19.81
N PRO A 307 27.13 -14.61 -20.93
CA PRO A 307 25.75 -15.09 -20.97
C PRO A 307 25.66 -16.58 -20.64
N VAL A 308 24.74 -16.95 -19.75
CA VAL A 308 24.33 -18.32 -19.46
C VAL A 308 22.92 -18.49 -20.04
N ALA A 309 22.80 -19.30 -21.09
CA ALA A 309 21.52 -19.51 -21.78
C ALA A 309 20.47 -20.11 -20.83
N MET A 310 19.25 -19.60 -20.91
CA MET A 310 18.09 -20.09 -20.15
C MET A 310 17.24 -21.01 -21.03
N GLU A 311 16.61 -22.02 -20.43
CA GLU A 311 15.71 -22.94 -21.11
C GLU A 311 14.27 -22.42 -21.06
N ARG A 312 13.57 -22.40 -22.19
CA ARG A 312 12.16 -22.01 -22.28
C ARG A 312 11.24 -23.16 -21.86
N GLN A 313 10.34 -22.88 -20.92
CA GLN A 313 9.33 -23.77 -20.35
C GLN A 313 7.97 -23.06 -20.38
N GLY A 314 7.29 -23.10 -21.53
CA GLY A 314 6.12 -22.23 -21.78
C GLY A 314 6.55 -20.77 -21.88
N GLU A 315 5.93 -19.90 -21.09
CA GLU A 315 6.26 -18.46 -21.02
C GLU A 315 7.46 -18.16 -20.07
N LEU A 316 7.95 -19.20 -19.38
CA LEU A 316 8.98 -19.10 -18.35
C LEU A 316 10.35 -19.51 -18.90
N TRP A 317 11.37 -18.70 -18.68
CA TRP A 317 12.76 -19.04 -18.92
C TRP A 317 13.44 -19.44 -17.62
N VAL A 318 14.25 -20.50 -17.61
CA VAL A 318 14.91 -21.02 -16.41
C VAL A 318 16.39 -21.32 -16.66
N ALA A 319 17.28 -20.91 -15.75
CA ALA A 319 18.66 -21.41 -15.67
C ALA A 319 19.00 -21.87 -14.27
N ARG A 320 19.76 -22.96 -14.18
CA ARG A 320 20.24 -23.55 -12.92
C ARG A 320 21.74 -23.29 -12.81
N VAL A 321 22.14 -22.49 -11.83
CA VAL A 321 23.53 -22.07 -11.64
C VAL A 321 23.99 -22.46 -10.23
N PRO A 322 24.95 -23.38 -10.10
CA PRO A 322 25.59 -23.66 -8.81
C PRO A 322 26.38 -22.45 -8.34
N LEU A 323 26.05 -21.92 -7.16
CA LEU A 323 26.72 -20.77 -6.56
C LEU A 323 27.30 -21.11 -5.19
N GLN A 324 28.46 -20.52 -4.90
CA GLN A 324 29.02 -20.52 -3.55
C GLN A 324 28.34 -19.42 -2.71
N PRO A 325 28.47 -19.46 -1.38
CA PRO A 325 28.12 -18.32 -0.54
C PRO A 325 28.82 -17.04 -1.02
N GLY A 326 28.08 -15.93 -1.03
CA GLY A 326 28.58 -14.65 -1.52
C GLY A 326 27.49 -13.69 -1.98
N LEU A 327 27.93 -12.48 -2.34
CA LEU A 327 27.10 -11.46 -2.97
C LEU A 327 27.40 -11.43 -4.47
N TYR A 328 26.35 -11.47 -5.29
CA TYR A 328 26.44 -11.50 -6.74
C TYR A 328 25.55 -10.43 -7.36
N HIS A 329 26.06 -9.71 -8.34
CA HIS A 329 25.27 -8.87 -9.22
C HIS A 329 24.92 -9.62 -10.50
N PHE A 330 23.71 -9.41 -11.02
CA PHE A 330 23.26 -10.05 -12.24
C PHE A 330 22.18 -9.23 -12.96
N GLY A 331 21.90 -9.65 -14.19
CA GLY A 331 20.74 -9.25 -14.98
C GLY A 331 20.43 -10.29 -16.05
N PHE A 332 19.55 -9.94 -16.97
CA PHE A 332 19.15 -10.79 -18.07
C PHE A 332 19.47 -10.13 -19.41
N LEU A 333 19.78 -10.93 -20.40
CA LEU A 333 19.74 -10.54 -21.81
C LEU A 333 18.48 -11.16 -22.40
N VAL A 334 17.55 -10.32 -22.84
CA VAL A 334 16.34 -10.72 -23.56
C VAL A 334 16.52 -10.25 -25.00
N ASP A 335 16.63 -11.18 -25.94
CA ASP A 335 16.91 -10.90 -27.35
C ASP A 335 18.14 -10.00 -27.58
N GLY A 336 19.15 -10.19 -26.73
CA GLY A 336 20.40 -9.43 -26.75
C GLY A 336 20.36 -8.08 -26.03
N GLU A 337 19.19 -7.65 -25.53
CA GLU A 337 19.03 -6.40 -24.79
C GLU A 337 19.12 -6.61 -23.27
N TRP A 338 19.81 -5.68 -22.59
CA TRP A 338 19.97 -5.72 -21.13
C TRP A 338 18.64 -5.45 -20.43
N HIS A 339 18.24 -6.37 -19.56
CA HIS A 339 16.97 -6.32 -18.85
C HIS A 339 17.14 -6.72 -17.37
N VAL A 340 16.62 -5.89 -16.47
CA VAL A 340 16.44 -6.24 -15.06
C VAL A 340 15.00 -5.95 -14.67
N PRO A 341 14.20 -6.98 -14.34
CA PRO A 341 12.79 -6.79 -13.99
C PRO A 341 12.61 -5.85 -12.79
N GLY A 342 11.50 -5.10 -12.77
CA GLY A 342 11.23 -4.13 -11.71
C GLY A 342 11.20 -4.75 -10.31
N GLN A 343 10.75 -6.01 -10.23
CA GLN A 343 10.65 -6.84 -9.03
C GLN A 343 11.96 -7.53 -8.62
N ALA A 344 13.08 -7.28 -9.33
CA ALA A 344 14.34 -7.91 -9.00
C ALA A 344 14.85 -7.47 -7.61
N PRO A 345 15.43 -8.38 -6.80
CA PRO A 345 15.94 -8.04 -5.48
C PRO A 345 17.17 -7.13 -5.56
N GLY A 346 17.30 -6.22 -4.60
CA GLY A 346 18.52 -5.44 -4.38
C GLY A 346 19.03 -4.72 -5.63
N ARG A 347 18.15 -4.02 -6.34
CA ARG A 347 18.53 -3.28 -7.55
C ARG A 347 19.56 -2.18 -7.22
N VAL A 348 20.71 -2.22 -7.89
CA VAL A 348 21.80 -1.26 -7.72
C VAL A 348 22.13 -0.66 -9.08
N THR A 349 22.33 0.65 -9.13
CA THR A 349 22.80 1.35 -10.33
C THR A 349 24.33 1.36 -10.34
N ASP A 350 24.93 0.92 -11.44
CA ASP A 350 26.38 0.98 -11.64
C ASP A 350 26.85 2.42 -11.95
N GLU A 351 28.17 2.62 -12.00
CA GLU A 351 28.79 3.93 -12.26
C GLU A 351 28.49 4.49 -13.66
N PHE A 352 27.90 3.69 -14.55
CA PHE A 352 27.52 4.04 -15.91
C PHE A 352 26.00 4.19 -16.09
N GLY A 353 25.23 4.13 -15.00
CA GLY A 353 23.79 4.33 -14.99
C GLY A 353 22.96 3.08 -15.33
N ARG A 354 23.58 1.90 -15.50
CA ARG A 354 22.86 0.64 -15.73
C ARG A 354 22.43 0.01 -14.42
N VAL A 355 21.26 -0.60 -14.40
CA VAL A 355 20.71 -1.26 -13.21
C VAL A 355 21.04 -2.75 -13.25
N ASN A 356 21.58 -3.25 -12.14
CA ASN A 356 21.83 -4.65 -11.85
C ASN A 356 20.95 -5.09 -10.67
N ALA A 357 20.58 -6.37 -10.61
CA ALA A 357 19.98 -6.98 -9.44
C ALA A 357 21.06 -7.57 -8.51
N THR A 358 20.79 -7.62 -7.21
CA THR A 358 21.72 -8.20 -6.22
C THR A 358 21.13 -9.49 -5.64
N LEU A 359 21.93 -10.54 -5.62
CA LEU A 359 21.64 -11.82 -5.01
C LEU A 359 22.65 -12.07 -3.88
N VAL A 360 22.14 -12.39 -2.69
CA VAL A 360 22.96 -12.87 -1.57
C VAL A 360 22.73 -14.37 -1.40
N VAL A 361 23.79 -15.15 -1.54
CA VAL A 361 23.83 -16.57 -1.18
C VAL A 361 24.45 -16.64 0.22
N PRO A 362 23.70 -17.01 1.26
CA PRO A 362 24.21 -17.00 2.63
C PRO A 362 25.27 -18.08 2.83
N ASP A 363 26.20 -17.81 3.76
CA ASP A 363 27.01 -18.87 4.36
C ASP A 363 26.09 -19.85 5.11
N ARG A 364 26.50 -21.12 5.14
CA ARG A 364 25.73 -22.19 5.80
C ARG A 364 25.49 -21.94 7.28
#